data_AF-A0A2D6HE42-F1
#
_entry.id   AF-A0A2D6HE42-F1
#
_cell.length_a   1.000
_cell.length_b   1.000
_cell.length_c   1.000
_cell.angle_alpha   90.00
_cell.angle_beta   90.00
_cell.angle_gamma   90.00
#
_symmetry.space_group_name_H-M   'P 1'
#
loop_
_entity.id
_entity.type
_entity.pdbx_description
1 polymer ?
#
loop_
_entity_poly.entity_id
_entity_poly.type
_entity_poly.pdbx_seq_one_letter_code
_entity_poly.pdbx_strand_id
1 'polypeptide(L)'
;MIAAAMAALLACMVLSLVRSVLGPTVFDRVLALNSFGTKTVLLIAVLGFLTGRPDFLDLALVYGLMNFIGTIAVMKFTRFGDLAGMERDLDGDSGEGAPR
;
A
#
# COMPACT_ATOMS: atom_id res chain seq x y z
N MET A 1 17.70 6.50 -22.94
CA MET A 1 17.62 5.35 -22.01
C MET A 1 16.52 5.53 -20.97
N ILE A 2 16.50 6.62 -20.18
CA ILE A 2 15.47 6.83 -19.13
C ILE A 2 14.04 6.96 -19.70
N ALA A 3 13.86 7.60 -20.85
CA ALA A 3 12.54 7.70 -21.50
C ALA A 3 11.93 6.33 -21.85
N ALA A 4 12.75 5.37 -22.30
CA ALA A 4 12.29 4.01 -22.57
C ALA A 4 11.89 3.27 -21.27
N ALA A 5 12.64 3.49 -20.18
CA ALA A 5 12.27 2.96 -18.87
C ALA A 5 10.95 3.55 -18.34
N MET A 6 10.71 4.84 -18.53
CA MET A 6 9.43 5.47 -18.20
C MET A 6 8.27 4.92 -19.03
N ALA A 7 8.45 4.74 -20.34
CA ALA A 7 7.43 4.15 -21.20
C ALA A 7 7.10 2.71 -20.78
N ALA A 8 8.11 1.90 -20.44
CA ALA A 8 7.92 0.55 -19.92
C ALA A 8 7.20 0.55 -18.56
N LEU A 9 7.54 1.47 -17.65
CA LEU A 9 6.85 1.64 -16.36
C LEU A 9 5.37 1.97 -16.55
N LEU A 10 5.06 2.91 -17.45
CA LEU A 10 3.67 3.27 -17.76
C LEU A 10 2.89 2.09 -18.35
N ALA A 11 3.48 1.31 -19.25
CA ALA A 11 2.86 0.09 -19.76
C ALA A 11 2.57 -0.93 -18.64
N CYS A 12 3.55 -1.15 -17.76
CA CYS A 12 3.40 -2.01 -16.59
C CYS A 12 2.32 -1.50 -15.61
N MET A 13 2.16 -0.18 -15.48
CA MET A 13 1.10 0.43 -14.67
C MET A 13 -0.28 0.16 -15.24
N VAL A 14 -0.47 0.33 -16.55
CA VAL A 14 -1.75 0.03 -17.24
C VAL A 14 -2.12 -1.44 -17.04
N LEU A 15 -1.17 -2.36 -17.24
CA LEU A 15 -1.40 -3.79 -17.01
C LEU A 15 -1.78 -4.09 -15.56
N SER A 16 -1.14 -3.43 -14.59
CA SER A 16 -1.44 -3.59 -13.16
C SER A 16 -2.86 -3.07 -12.83
N LEU A 17 -3.29 -1.97 -13.45
CA LEU A 17 -4.63 -1.42 -13.28
C LEU A 17 -5.70 -2.36 -13.86
N VAL A 18 -5.48 -2.85 -15.08
CA VAL A 18 -6.36 -3.83 -15.74
C VAL A 18 -6.53 -5.07 -14.86
N ARG A 19 -5.42 -5.57 -14.29
CA ARG A 19 -5.42 -6.71 -13.39
C ARG A 19 -6.15 -6.46 -12.06
N SER A 20 -6.07 -5.23 -11.54
CA SER A 20 -6.76 -4.80 -10.33
C SER A 20 -8.28 -4.79 -10.49
N VAL A 21 -8.78 -4.41 -11.67
CA VAL A 21 -10.23 -4.42 -11.96
C VAL A 21 -10.74 -5.82 -12.25
N LEU A 22 -10.00 -6.60 -13.04
CA LEU A 22 -10.40 -7.96 -13.47
C LEU A 22 -10.13 -9.05 -12.43
N GLY A 23 -9.51 -8.72 -11.28
CA GLY A 23 -9.15 -9.70 -10.26
C GLY A 23 -10.40 -10.43 -9.69
N PRO A 24 -10.45 -11.78 -9.74
CA PRO A 24 -11.58 -12.56 -9.21
C PRO A 24 -11.68 -12.50 -7.68
N THR A 25 -10.57 -12.35 -6.96
CA THR A 25 -10.55 -12.32 -5.49
C THR A 25 -10.14 -10.96 -4.95
N VAL A 26 -10.59 -10.62 -3.73
CA VAL A 26 -10.21 -9.36 -3.07
C VAL A 26 -8.69 -9.24 -2.91
N PHE A 27 -8.04 -10.33 -2.48
CA PHE A 27 -6.58 -10.38 -2.31
C PHE A 27 -5.83 -10.08 -3.60
N ASP A 28 -6.33 -10.56 -4.73
CA ASP A 28 -5.72 -10.37 -6.03
C ASP A 28 -5.85 -8.91 -6.52
N ARG A 29 -6.98 -8.27 -6.23
CA ARG A 29 -7.15 -6.83 -6.46
C ARG A 29 -6.20 -6.00 -5.58
N VAL A 30 -6.07 -6.37 -4.30
CA VAL A 30 -5.17 -5.69 -3.34
C VAL A 30 -3.71 -5.85 -3.75
N LEU A 31 -3.31 -7.05 -4.17
CA LEU A 31 -1.96 -7.32 -4.66
C LEU A 31 -1.64 -6.52 -5.93
N ALA A 32 -2.59 -6.44 -6.86
CA ALA A 32 -2.46 -5.62 -8.07
C ALA A 32 -2.36 -4.12 -7.75
N LEU A 33 -3.14 -3.62 -6.78
CA LEU A 33 -3.05 -2.24 -6.30
C LEU A 33 -1.70 -1.94 -5.66
N ASN A 34 -1.20 -2.85 -4.79
CA ASN A 34 0.12 -2.68 -4.18
C ASN A 34 1.24 -2.65 -5.24
N SER A 35 1.15 -3.53 -6.23
CA SER A 35 2.07 -3.57 -7.37
C SER A 35 1.99 -2.33 -8.25
N PHE A 36 0.83 -1.67 -8.33
CA PHE A 36 0.68 -0.38 -9.01
C PHE A 36 1.32 0.74 -8.18
N GLY A 37 1.06 0.78 -6.88
CA GLY A 37 1.62 1.78 -5.97
C GLY A 37 3.16 1.80 -5.94
N THR A 38 3.82 0.63 -5.98
CA THR A 38 5.29 0.57 -6.07
C THR A 38 5.83 1.15 -7.39
N LYS A 39 5.12 0.97 -8.51
CA LYS A 39 5.47 1.59 -9.79
C LYS A 39 5.29 3.11 -9.74
N THR A 40 4.30 3.60 -9.00
CA THR A 40 4.08 5.05 -8.81
C THR A 40 5.25 5.68 -8.06
N VAL A 41 5.73 5.03 -7.00
CA VAL A 41 6.92 5.47 -6.25
C VAL A 41 8.15 5.54 -7.16
N LEU A 42 8.38 4.49 -7.96
CA LEU A 42 9.45 4.47 -8.96
C LEU A 42 9.32 5.61 -9.97
N LEU A 43 8.11 5.89 -10.45
CA LEU A 43 7.86 6.97 -11.40
C LEU A 43 8.19 8.35 -10.78
N ILE A 44 7.77 8.59 -9.54
CA ILE A 44 8.09 9.84 -8.82
C ILE A 44 9.61 10.00 -8.65
N ALA A 45 10.31 8.92 -8.28
CA ALA A 45 11.76 8.94 -8.13
C ALA A 45 12.49 9.24 -9.46
N VAL A 46 12.06 8.62 -10.57
CA VAL A 46 12.62 8.88 -11.90
C VAL A 46 12.33 10.32 -12.37
N LEU A 47 11.13 10.85 -12.07
CA LEU A 47 10.79 12.25 -12.36
C LEU A 47 11.66 13.22 -11.55
N GLY A 48 11.96 12.91 -10.29
CA GLY A 48 12.92 13.67 -9.47
C GLY A 48 14.31 13.73 -10.08
N PHE A 49 14.79 12.58 -10.55
CA PHE A 49 16.08 12.49 -11.24
C PHE A 49 16.10 13.33 -12.54
N LEU A 50 15.03 13.28 -13.34
CA LEU A 50 14.94 14.03 -14.59
C LEU A 50 14.81 15.55 -14.38
N THR A 51 14.14 15.97 -13.31
CA THR A 51 13.96 17.39 -12.98
C THR A 51 15.14 17.98 -12.21
N GLY A 52 16.12 17.16 -11.81
CA GLY A 52 17.29 17.58 -11.04
C GLY A 52 16.94 18.07 -9.63
N ARG A 53 15.72 17.80 -9.14
CA ARG A 53 15.23 18.23 -7.83
C ARG A 53 15.16 17.01 -6.89
N PRO A 54 16.03 16.93 -5.87
CA PRO A 54 16.03 15.79 -4.95
C PRO A 54 14.78 15.73 -4.07
N ASP A 55 14.01 16.82 -3.95
CA ASP A 55 12.78 16.89 -3.15
C ASP A 55 11.73 15.85 -3.55
N PHE A 56 11.74 15.41 -4.81
CA PHE A 56 10.86 14.35 -5.28
C PHE A 56 11.19 12.98 -4.70
N LEU A 57 12.43 12.73 -4.26
CA LEU A 57 12.77 11.48 -3.57
C LEU A 57 12.10 11.42 -2.20
N ASP A 58 12.01 12.54 -1.49
CA ASP A 58 11.29 12.60 -0.21
C ASP A 58 9.80 12.29 -0.43
N LEU A 59 9.20 12.89 -1.47
CA LEU A 59 7.84 12.57 -1.89
C LEU A 59 7.66 11.08 -2.24
N ALA A 60 8.61 10.49 -2.97
CA ALA A 60 8.58 9.08 -3.33
C ALA A 60 8.62 8.17 -2.08
N LEU A 61 9.45 8.49 -1.11
CA LEU A 61 9.56 7.74 0.15
C LEU A 61 8.26 7.82 0.97
N VAL A 62 7.68 9.02 1.10
CA VAL A 62 6.38 9.21 1.79
C VAL A 62 5.26 8.45 1.07
N TYR A 63 5.19 8.52 -0.25
CA TYR A 63 4.21 7.74 -1.04
C TYR A 63 4.42 6.24 -0.90
N GLY A 64 5.68 5.78 -0.81
CA GLY A 64 6.00 4.38 -0.57
C GLY A 64 5.50 3.90 0.79
N LEU A 65 5.72 4.69 1.83
CA LEU A 65 5.22 4.40 3.17
C LEU A 65 3.69 4.40 3.21
N MET A 66 3.04 5.39 2.58
CA MET A 66 1.58 5.44 2.46
C MET A 66 1.01 4.22 1.74
N ASN A 67 1.65 3.78 0.64
CA ASN A 67 1.21 2.60 -0.10
C ASN A 67 1.32 1.32 0.75
N PHE A 68 2.40 1.19 1.55
CA PHE A 68 2.58 0.06 2.44
C PHE A 68 1.54 0.04 3.57
N ILE A 69 1.35 1.16 4.27
CA ILE A 69 0.36 1.29 5.34
C ILE A 69 -1.05 1.06 4.80
N GLY A 70 -1.39 1.64 3.65
CA GLY A 70 -2.69 1.46 3.01
C GLY A 70 -2.96 -0.02 2.66
N THR A 71 -1.96 -0.73 2.15
CA THR A 71 -2.09 -2.17 1.86
C THR A 71 -2.33 -2.98 3.13
N ILE A 72 -1.60 -2.70 4.21
CA ILE A 72 -1.80 -3.35 5.52
C ILE A 72 -3.20 -3.04 6.06
N ALA A 73 -3.64 -1.78 5.99
CA ALA A 73 -4.96 -1.37 6.46
C ALA A 73 -6.08 -2.13 5.72
N VAL A 74 -5.98 -2.23 4.40
CA VAL A 74 -6.94 -2.99 3.59
C VAL A 74 -6.90 -4.47 3.92
N MET A 75 -5.72 -5.06 4.11
CA MET A 75 -5.59 -6.47 4.52
C MET A 75 -6.19 -6.72 5.91
N LYS A 76 -5.94 -5.84 6.88
CA LYS A 76 -6.50 -5.91 8.22
C LYS A 76 -8.03 -5.81 8.17
N PHE A 77 -8.55 -4.83 7.44
CA PHE A 77 -9.99 -4.67 7.25
C PHE A 77 -10.63 -5.89 6.59
N THR A 78 -10.01 -6.43 5.54
CA THR A 78 -10.53 -7.62 4.83
C THR A 78 -10.54 -8.86 5.72
N ARG A 79 -9.57 -9.01 6.63
CA ARG A 79 -9.46 -10.18 7.50
C ARG A 79 -10.33 -10.08 8.76
N PHE A 80 -10.40 -8.92 9.39
CA PHE A 80 -11.01 -8.75 10.71
C PHE A 80 -12.34 -7.98 10.68
N GLY A 81 -12.70 -7.37 9.55
CA GLY A 81 -13.90 -6.54 9.42
C GLY A 81 -13.86 -5.21 10.19
N ASP A 82 -12.83 -5.00 11.01
CA ASP A 82 -12.60 -3.81 11.82
C ASP A 82 -11.11 -3.40 11.78
N LEU A 83 -10.87 -2.10 11.73
CA LEU A 83 -9.54 -1.51 11.79
C LEU A 83 -9.05 -1.31 13.25
N ALA A 84 -9.96 -1.25 14.24
CA ALA A 84 -9.68 -0.87 15.64
C ALA A 84 -9.77 -2.00 16.69
N GLY A 85 -10.34 -3.16 16.36
CA GLY A 85 -10.70 -4.23 17.32
C GLY A 85 -9.60 -4.94 18.12
N MET A 86 -8.38 -4.41 18.20
CA MET A 86 -7.31 -4.93 19.06
C MET A 86 -7.41 -4.39 20.51
N GLU A 87 -8.21 -3.35 20.75
CA GLU A 87 -8.42 -2.77 22.10
C GLU A 87 -9.28 -3.65 23.03
N ARG A 88 -10.12 -4.56 22.49
CA ARG A 88 -11.08 -5.32 23.32
C ARG A 88 -10.46 -6.49 24.11
N ASP A 89 -9.21 -6.87 23.82
CA ASP A 89 -8.54 -7.99 24.49
C ASP A 89 -7.70 -7.55 25.70
N LEU A 90 -7.53 -6.24 25.94
CA LEU A 90 -6.72 -5.72 27.06
C LEU A 90 -7.56 -5.33 28.29
N ASP A 91 -8.86 -5.10 28.13
CA ASP A 91 -9.77 -4.72 29.23
C ASP A 91 -10.46 -5.91 29.92
N GLY A 92 -10.18 -7.15 29.50
CA GLY A 92 -10.91 -8.35 29.93
C GLY A 92 -10.41 -9.05 31.20
N ASP A 93 -9.29 -8.64 31.79
CA ASP A 93 -8.61 -9.40 32.87
C ASP A 93 -8.38 -8.61 34.18
N SER A 94 -9.27 -7.68 34.52
CA SER A 94 -9.14 -6.88 35.76
C SER A 94 -10.23 -7.13 36.81
N GLY A 95 -11.04 -8.18 36.68
CA GLY A 95 -12.35 -8.19 37.34
C GLY A 95 -12.74 -9.34 38.28
N GLU A 96 -12.09 -10.51 38.29
CA GLU A 96 -12.70 -11.68 38.95
C GLU A 96 -11.69 -12.48 39.80
N GLY A 97 -11.59 -12.15 41.09
CA GLY A 97 -10.66 -12.86 41.98
C GLY A 97 -10.64 -12.42 43.44
N ALA A 98 -11.80 -12.17 44.06
CA ALA A 98 -11.89 -12.06 45.52
C ALA A 98 -12.85 -13.13 46.07
N PRO A 99 -12.35 -14.17 46.76
CA PRO A 99 -13.19 -15.20 47.35
C PRO A 99 -13.94 -14.65 48.57
N ARG A 100 -15.26 -14.87 48.61
CA ARG A 100 -16.11 -14.71 49.79
C ARG A 100 -16.03 -15.94 50.68
#